data_AF-B3F902-F1
#
_entry.id   AF-B3F902-F1
#
_cell.length_a   1.000
_cell.length_b   1.000
_cell.length_c   1.000
_cell.angle_alpha   90.00
_cell.angle_beta   90.00
_cell.angle_gamma   90.00
#
_symmetry.space_group_name_H-M   'P 1'
#
loop_
_entity.id
_entity.type
_entity.pdbx_description
1 polymer ?
#
loop_
_entity_poly.entity_id
_entity_poly.type
_entity_poly.pdbx_seq_one_letter_code
_entity_poly.pdbx_strand_id
1 'polypeptide(L)'
;AIGGDRFPGSDFLDHMLRFEKNPQVKMMVLLGEVGGELGYRVAEAIKDGRITKPVIAWCIGTISKHFGGEVQFGHAGAKAGAERETADAKNEALREAGAYVPKSFNDLPELIRGVYEELHAKGEIPEIKEPEVPPIPEDYAKALKEGKVRKPTNFICTISDDRGEEATYCGVPISEVVEKGYSIADVIGLLWFKKKFPEWASNFIDMVIRVVADHGPAVSGAHNTKVTARAGKDLMSSIVTGILTIGPRFGGAIDGAAKYFKMAKEKGMDPYELVDYMKNVEKIPIPGIGHRIKSIKNPDKRVELLKNYAKNNFPSTDLLDYALEVEKVTTSKKENLILNVDGSIG
;
A
#
# COMPACT_ATOMS: atom_id res chain seq x y z
N ALA A 1 31.04 -12.38 15.58
CA ALA A 1 31.79 -11.31 14.90
C ALA A 1 31.86 -10.11 15.83
N ILE A 2 33.00 -9.42 15.90
CA ILE A 2 33.19 -8.25 16.80
C ILE A 2 32.77 -6.91 16.16
N GLY A 3 32.46 -6.91 14.85
CA GLY A 3 32.23 -5.71 14.05
C GLY A 3 33.48 -5.28 13.28
N GLY A 4 33.30 -4.48 12.22
CA GLY A 4 34.38 -3.95 11.38
C GLY A 4 34.75 -2.50 11.71
N ASP A 5 34.34 -1.99 12.87
CA ASP A 5 34.63 -0.63 13.30
C ASP A 5 36.04 -0.53 13.90
N ARG A 6 36.66 0.65 13.82
CA ARG A 6 38.02 0.88 14.36
C ARG A 6 38.13 0.61 15.87
N PHE A 7 37.02 0.80 16.60
CA PHE A 7 36.93 0.59 18.05
C PHE A 7 35.72 -0.30 18.35
N PRO A 8 35.84 -1.64 18.19
CA PRO A 8 34.74 -2.54 18.51
C PRO A 8 34.45 -2.52 20.01
N GLY A 9 33.20 -2.77 20.40
CA GLY A 9 32.79 -2.81 21.81
C GLY A 9 33.47 -3.93 22.62
N SER A 10 34.02 -4.93 21.94
CA SER A 10 34.85 -6.00 22.51
C SER A 10 35.88 -6.48 21.47
N ASP A 11 37.10 -6.79 21.93
CA ASP A 11 38.24 -7.16 21.09
C ASP A 11 38.27 -8.69 20.78
N PHE A 12 39.10 -9.09 19.81
CA PHE A 12 39.48 -10.49 19.58
C PHE A 12 40.00 -11.13 20.86
N LEU A 13 40.91 -10.47 21.59
CA LEU A 13 41.50 -11.02 22.80
C LEU A 13 40.43 -11.30 23.88
N ASP A 14 39.44 -10.41 24.05
CA ASP A 14 38.36 -10.60 25.01
C ASP A 14 37.58 -11.89 24.75
N HIS A 15 37.39 -12.24 23.47
CA HIS A 15 36.69 -13.45 23.07
C HIS A 15 37.57 -14.69 23.17
N MET A 16 38.83 -14.59 22.74
CA MET A 16 39.80 -15.69 22.82
C MET A 16 40.05 -16.11 24.27
N LEU A 17 40.14 -15.17 25.21
CA LEU A 17 40.26 -15.51 26.65
C LEU A 17 39.01 -16.19 27.21
N ARG A 18 37.80 -15.89 26.69
CA ARG A 18 36.57 -16.63 27.05
C ARG A 18 36.59 -18.05 26.49
N PHE A 19 37.06 -18.22 25.26
CA PHE A 19 37.22 -19.52 24.61
C PHE A 19 38.29 -20.39 25.30
N GLU A 20 39.39 -19.77 25.73
CA GLU A 20 40.43 -20.45 26.51
C GLU A 20 39.85 -21.01 27.82
N LYS A 21 39.07 -20.20 28.55
CA LYS A 21 38.43 -20.62 29.82
C LYS A 21 37.34 -21.67 29.64
N ASN A 22 36.70 -21.76 28.48
CA ASN A 22 35.62 -22.72 28.25
C ASN A 22 36.17 -24.14 27.99
N PRO A 23 35.95 -25.13 28.88
CA PRO A 23 36.50 -26.47 28.71
C PRO A 23 35.97 -27.22 27.49
N GLN A 24 34.83 -26.80 26.93
CA GLN A 24 34.24 -27.40 25.72
C GLN A 24 34.94 -26.95 24.43
N VAL A 25 35.63 -25.82 24.45
CA VAL A 25 36.40 -25.34 23.30
C VAL A 25 37.77 -26.03 23.29
N LYS A 26 38.13 -26.67 22.18
CA LYS A 26 39.40 -27.40 22.01
C LYS A 26 40.38 -26.74 21.05
N MET A 27 39.89 -25.85 20.19
CA MET A 27 40.67 -25.05 19.25
C MET A 27 39.94 -23.74 18.98
N MET A 28 40.66 -22.71 18.54
CA MET A 28 40.12 -21.39 18.24
C MET A 28 40.50 -20.97 16.83
N VAL A 29 39.56 -20.34 16.12
CA VAL A 29 39.80 -19.77 14.79
C VAL A 29 39.62 -18.26 14.85
N LEU A 30 40.67 -17.53 14.48
CA LEU A 30 40.68 -16.08 14.39
C LEU A 30 40.73 -15.65 12.93
N LEU A 31 39.71 -14.93 12.48
CA LEU A 31 39.71 -14.25 11.19
C LEU A 31 39.80 -12.74 11.43
N GLY A 32 41.01 -12.21 11.27
CA GLY A 32 41.29 -10.79 11.38
C GLY A 32 41.26 -10.10 10.02
N GLU A 33 41.49 -8.80 10.00
CA GLU A 33 41.57 -7.98 8.78
C GLU A 33 42.75 -7.02 8.83
N VAL A 34 43.05 -6.37 7.71
CA VAL A 34 43.96 -5.22 7.59
C VAL A 34 43.46 -4.04 8.43
N GLY A 35 44.35 -3.18 8.91
CA GLY A 35 44.02 -2.05 9.77
C GLY A 35 44.01 -2.38 11.27
N GLY A 36 44.43 -1.41 12.09
CA GLY A 36 44.54 -1.57 13.54
C GLY A 36 45.49 -2.68 14.01
N GLU A 37 45.58 -2.84 15.33
CA GLU A 37 46.59 -3.67 15.99
C GLU A 37 46.03 -4.84 16.80
N LEU A 38 44.72 -5.09 16.73
CA LEU A 38 44.03 -6.08 17.57
C LEU A 38 44.61 -7.50 17.45
N GLY A 39 45.09 -7.89 16.26
CA GLY A 39 45.75 -9.19 16.04
C GLY A 39 47.02 -9.39 16.87
N TYR A 40 47.76 -8.32 17.18
CA TYR A 40 48.98 -8.40 17.98
C TYR A 40 48.70 -8.76 19.43
N ARG A 41 47.58 -8.29 20.00
CA ARG A 41 47.18 -8.62 21.38
C ARG A 41 46.95 -10.12 21.56
N VAL A 42 46.45 -10.78 20.52
CA VAL A 42 46.29 -12.25 20.51
C VAL A 42 47.65 -12.93 20.36
N ALA A 43 48.51 -12.45 19.47
CA ALA A 43 49.88 -12.97 19.33
C ALA A 43 50.67 -12.89 20.65
N GLU A 44 50.57 -11.78 21.37
CA GLU A 44 51.17 -11.61 22.70
C GLU A 44 50.60 -12.59 23.72
N ALA A 45 49.28 -12.78 23.74
CA ALA A 45 48.61 -13.72 24.65
C ALA A 45 48.95 -15.20 24.38
N ILE A 46 49.33 -15.56 23.14
CA ILE A 46 49.87 -16.88 22.84
C ILE A 46 51.30 -17.00 23.36
N LYS A 47 52.16 -15.99 23.10
CA LYS A 47 53.56 -15.98 23.52
C LYS A 47 53.74 -16.03 25.05
N ASP A 48 52.87 -15.36 25.80
CA ASP A 48 52.93 -15.31 27.27
C ASP A 48 52.17 -16.45 27.98
N GLY A 49 51.58 -17.38 27.22
CA GLY A 49 50.90 -18.56 27.74
C GLY A 49 49.49 -18.30 28.31
N ARG A 50 48.92 -17.10 28.14
CA ARG A 50 47.50 -16.86 28.47
C ARG A 50 46.55 -17.61 27.55
N ILE A 51 46.99 -17.96 26.35
CA ILE A 51 46.28 -18.81 25.38
C ILE A 51 47.13 -20.05 25.14
N THR A 52 46.65 -21.21 25.55
CA THR A 52 47.37 -22.49 25.41
C THR A 52 46.74 -23.42 24.38
N LYS A 53 45.45 -23.25 24.08
CA LYS A 53 44.77 -24.05 23.05
C LYS A 53 45.23 -23.66 21.64
N PRO A 54 45.20 -24.60 20.66
CA PRO A 54 45.52 -24.31 19.27
C PRO A 54 44.75 -23.12 18.70
N VAL A 55 45.47 -22.12 18.19
CA VAL A 55 44.91 -20.96 17.49
C VAL A 55 45.22 -21.07 16.02
N ILE A 56 44.20 -21.14 15.17
CA ILE A 56 44.33 -20.98 13.72
C ILE A 56 43.97 -19.55 13.40
N ALA A 57 44.85 -18.82 12.72
CA ALA A 57 44.65 -17.40 12.47
C ALA A 57 44.93 -17.00 11.02
N TRP A 58 44.11 -16.10 10.49
CA TRP A 58 44.35 -15.46 9.20
C TRP A 58 43.82 -14.03 9.22
N CYS A 59 44.66 -13.08 8.83
CA CYS A 59 44.27 -11.70 8.59
C CYS A 59 44.04 -11.49 7.08
N ILE A 60 42.82 -11.11 6.71
CA ILE A 60 42.45 -10.78 5.33
C ILE A 60 42.91 -9.37 4.95
N GLY A 61 43.01 -9.08 3.65
CA GLY A 61 43.48 -7.78 3.14
C GLY A 61 44.93 -7.76 2.67
N THR A 62 45.54 -8.94 2.44
CA THR A 62 46.90 -9.09 1.88
C THR A 62 47.08 -8.46 0.50
N ILE A 63 45.97 -8.19 -0.21
CA ILE A 63 46.00 -7.45 -1.48
C ILE A 63 46.44 -5.99 -1.31
N SER A 64 46.33 -5.41 -0.10
CA SER A 64 46.64 -4.01 0.14
C SER A 64 48.08 -3.64 -0.25
N LYS A 65 49.02 -4.58 -0.16
CA LYS A 65 50.42 -4.40 -0.58
C LYS A 65 50.63 -4.21 -2.08
N HIS A 66 49.65 -4.62 -2.89
CA HIS A 66 49.71 -4.50 -4.35
C HIS A 66 49.05 -3.20 -4.86
N PHE A 67 48.37 -2.45 -3.98
CA PHE A 67 47.82 -1.14 -4.30
C PHE A 67 48.81 -0.03 -3.94
N GLY A 68 48.78 1.08 -4.70
CA GLY A 68 49.52 2.28 -4.33
C GLY A 68 48.75 3.10 -3.30
N GLY A 69 49.38 3.40 -2.15
CA GLY A 69 48.82 4.25 -1.10
C GLY A 69 47.87 3.55 -0.12
N GLU A 70 47.23 4.34 0.75
CA GLU A 70 46.31 3.82 1.79
C GLU A 70 44.89 3.62 1.23
N VAL A 71 44.52 2.38 0.92
CA VAL A 71 43.16 2.03 0.49
C VAL A 71 42.26 1.76 1.71
N GLN A 72 41.15 2.48 1.81
CA GLN A 72 40.06 2.19 2.75
C GLN A 72 39.17 1.09 2.17
N PHE A 73 39.03 -0.03 2.86
CA PHE A 73 38.07 -1.09 2.51
C PHE A 73 36.71 -0.84 3.19
N GLY A 74 35.71 -1.68 2.89
CA GLY A 74 34.32 -1.45 3.28
C GLY A 74 34.06 -1.34 4.79
N HIS A 75 34.79 -2.10 5.61
CA HIS A 75 34.75 -1.95 7.07
C HIS A 75 35.48 -0.67 7.50
N ALA A 76 34.90 0.10 8.42
CA ALA A 76 35.45 1.39 8.85
C ALA A 76 36.87 1.28 9.44
N GLY A 77 37.21 0.15 10.08
CA GLY A 77 38.55 -0.16 10.60
C GLY A 77 39.54 -0.71 9.57
N ALA A 78 39.07 -1.11 8.38
CA ALA A 78 39.87 -1.82 7.39
C ALA A 78 40.69 -0.88 6.50
N LYS A 79 41.66 -0.20 7.12
CA LYS A 79 42.64 0.66 6.46
C LYS A 79 43.97 0.58 7.20
N ALA A 80 45.05 0.29 6.49
CA ALA A 80 46.39 0.33 7.06
C ALA A 80 47.02 1.71 6.81
N GLY A 81 47.34 2.43 7.88
CA GLY A 81 48.16 3.65 7.84
C GLY A 81 49.65 3.41 8.09
N ALA A 82 50.01 2.18 8.49
CA ALA A 82 51.40 1.78 8.76
C ALA A 82 51.63 0.32 8.36
N GLU A 83 52.89 -0.07 8.13
CA GLU A 83 53.28 -1.45 7.78
C GLU A 83 52.79 -2.47 8.82
N ARG A 84 52.84 -2.11 10.11
CA ARG A 84 52.34 -2.94 11.22
C ARG A 84 50.83 -3.20 11.13
N GLU A 85 50.06 -2.31 10.51
CA GLU A 85 48.62 -2.50 10.36
C GLU A 85 48.26 -3.39 9.15
N THR A 86 49.25 -3.76 8.32
CA THR A 86 49.02 -4.63 7.15
C THR A 86 48.61 -6.04 7.56
N ALA A 87 47.84 -6.71 6.70
CA ALA A 87 47.44 -8.08 6.91
C ALA A 87 48.65 -9.03 6.93
N ASP A 88 49.64 -8.83 6.05
CA ASP A 88 50.85 -9.64 5.98
C ASP A 88 51.67 -9.56 7.27
N ALA A 89 51.88 -8.34 7.82
CA ALA A 89 52.62 -8.16 9.07
C ALA A 89 51.92 -8.83 10.27
N LYS A 90 50.58 -8.78 10.33
CA LYS A 90 49.81 -9.48 11.37
C LYS A 90 49.85 -10.99 11.21
N ASN A 91 49.74 -11.50 9.98
CA ASN A 91 49.87 -12.92 9.68
C ASN A 91 51.24 -13.47 10.11
N GLU A 92 52.32 -12.74 9.86
CA GLU A 92 53.66 -13.13 10.30
C GLU A 92 53.77 -13.11 11.82
N ALA A 93 53.31 -12.04 12.48
CA ALA A 93 53.36 -11.95 13.93
C ALA A 93 52.58 -13.06 14.66
N LEU A 94 51.44 -13.47 14.10
CA LEU A 94 50.65 -14.60 14.60
C LEU A 94 51.36 -15.94 14.38
N ARG A 95 52.01 -16.11 13.22
CA ARG A 95 52.81 -17.31 12.90
C ARG A 95 53.99 -17.47 13.85
N GLU A 96 54.75 -16.39 14.09
CA GLU A 96 55.86 -16.36 15.05
C GLU A 96 55.40 -16.58 16.50
N ALA A 97 54.16 -16.22 16.82
CA ALA A 97 53.58 -16.50 18.14
C ALA A 97 53.21 -17.96 18.35
N GLY A 98 53.20 -18.80 17.31
CA GLY A 98 52.80 -20.20 17.38
C GLY A 98 51.35 -20.47 16.94
N ALA A 99 50.68 -19.50 16.33
CA ALA A 99 49.40 -19.76 15.68
C ALA A 99 49.60 -20.50 14.35
N TYR A 100 48.64 -21.34 13.99
CA TYR A 100 48.56 -21.99 12.68
C TYR A 100 48.06 -20.97 11.65
N VAL A 101 48.96 -20.43 10.83
CA VAL A 101 48.64 -19.40 9.83
C VAL A 101 48.81 -19.96 8.41
N PRO A 102 47.74 -20.04 7.60
CA PRO A 102 47.83 -20.58 6.23
C PRO A 102 48.61 -19.66 5.29
N LYS A 103 48.90 -20.13 4.07
CA LYS A 103 49.55 -19.31 3.03
C LYS A 103 48.57 -18.34 2.38
N SER A 104 47.32 -18.75 2.24
CA SER A 104 46.23 -17.94 1.72
C SER A 104 44.91 -18.28 2.42
N PHE A 105 43.88 -17.47 2.21
CA PHE A 105 42.54 -17.76 2.72
C PHE A 105 41.98 -19.09 2.18
N ASN A 106 42.36 -19.51 0.97
CA ASN A 106 41.89 -20.75 0.35
C ASN A 106 42.40 -22.00 1.08
N ASP A 107 43.54 -21.89 1.78
CA ASP A 107 44.13 -23.01 2.52
C ASP A 107 43.59 -23.10 3.97
N LEU A 108 42.81 -22.11 4.40
CA LEU A 108 42.24 -22.06 5.75
C LEU A 108 41.35 -23.27 6.09
N PRO A 109 40.44 -23.75 5.22
CA PRO A 109 39.63 -24.93 5.51
C PRO A 109 40.46 -26.21 5.72
N GLU A 110 41.50 -26.41 4.92
CA GLU A 110 42.39 -27.57 5.04
C GLU A 110 43.20 -27.53 6.35
N LEU A 111 43.70 -26.35 6.72
CA LEU A 111 44.42 -26.17 7.99
C LEU A 111 43.51 -26.38 9.20
N ILE A 112 42.27 -25.89 9.17
CA ILE A 112 41.26 -26.15 10.21
C ILE A 112 41.01 -27.65 10.36
N ARG A 113 40.80 -28.35 9.24
CA ARG A 113 40.60 -29.81 9.23
C ARG A 113 41.79 -30.54 9.84
N GLY A 114 43.01 -30.19 9.44
CA GLY A 114 44.23 -30.83 9.94
C GLY A 114 44.37 -30.72 11.46
N VAL A 115 44.22 -29.51 12.02
CA VAL A 115 44.28 -29.30 13.48
C VAL A 115 43.15 -30.05 14.21
N TYR A 116 41.94 -30.07 13.64
CA TYR A 116 40.83 -30.83 14.19
C TYR A 116 41.14 -32.34 14.24
N GLU A 117 41.64 -32.91 13.15
CA GLU A 117 41.99 -34.33 13.04
C GLU A 117 43.11 -34.70 14.04
N GLU A 118 44.11 -33.83 14.22
CA GLU A 118 45.15 -34.02 15.24
C GLU A 118 44.58 -34.05 16.67
N LEU A 119 43.68 -33.12 17.01
CA LEU A 119 43.05 -33.07 18.32
C LEU A 119 42.11 -34.26 18.56
N HIS A 120 41.41 -34.71 17.51
CA HIS A 120 40.60 -35.92 17.56
C HIS A 120 41.46 -37.17 17.77
N ALA A 121 42.58 -37.30 17.04
CA ALA A 121 43.53 -38.40 17.20
C ALA A 121 44.16 -38.44 18.61
N LYS A 122 44.36 -37.28 19.24
CA LYS A 122 44.82 -37.15 20.64
C LYS A 122 43.72 -37.44 21.67
N GLY A 123 42.47 -37.64 21.24
CA GLY A 123 41.31 -37.85 22.12
C GLY A 123 40.83 -36.58 22.83
N GLU A 124 41.31 -35.39 22.45
CA GLU A 124 40.88 -34.11 23.01
C GLU A 124 39.49 -33.69 22.51
N ILE A 125 39.16 -34.07 21.28
CA ILE A 125 37.83 -33.97 20.69
C ILE A 125 37.27 -35.40 20.56
N PRO A 126 36.19 -35.75 21.26
CA PRO A 126 35.57 -37.07 21.12
C PRO A 126 34.74 -37.16 19.83
N GLU A 127 34.37 -38.39 19.46
CA GLU A 127 33.38 -38.62 18.40
C GLU A 127 32.03 -37.99 18.81
N ILE A 128 31.47 -37.16 17.93
CA ILE A 128 30.19 -36.48 18.16
C ILE A 128 29.13 -37.18 17.33
N LYS A 129 28.15 -37.79 18.00
CA LYS A 129 27.00 -38.40 17.31
C LYS A 129 26.04 -37.29 16.86
N GLU A 130 25.78 -37.24 15.56
CA GLU A 130 24.82 -36.31 14.98
C GLU A 130 23.39 -36.56 15.52
N PRO A 131 22.72 -35.55 16.09
CA PRO A 131 21.35 -35.68 16.55
C PRO A 131 20.35 -35.64 15.38
N GLU A 132 19.14 -36.14 15.61
CA GLU A 132 18.03 -35.94 14.68
C GLU A 132 17.56 -34.48 14.72
N VAL A 133 17.49 -33.83 13.57
CA VAL A 133 17.04 -32.43 13.45
C VAL A 133 15.52 -32.41 13.24
N PRO A 134 14.74 -31.69 14.07
CA PRO A 134 13.29 -31.61 13.90
C PRO A 134 12.92 -30.85 12.61
N PRO A 135 11.93 -31.32 11.84
CA PRO A 135 11.49 -30.62 10.64
C PRO A 135 10.74 -29.33 10.99
N ILE A 136 11.07 -28.24 10.29
CA ILE A 136 10.37 -26.96 10.41
C ILE A 136 9.50 -26.77 9.15
N PRO A 137 8.20 -26.46 9.29
CA PRO A 137 7.35 -26.15 8.15
C PRO A 137 7.89 -24.97 7.33
N GLU A 138 7.76 -25.05 6.02
CA GLU A 138 8.11 -23.95 5.14
C GLU A 138 7.18 -22.75 5.35
N ASP A 139 7.76 -21.54 5.34
CA ASP A 139 7.00 -20.30 5.41
C ASP A 139 6.04 -20.18 4.23
N TYR A 140 4.79 -19.80 4.50
CA TYR A 140 3.76 -19.67 3.48
C TYR A 140 4.13 -18.68 2.36
N ALA A 141 4.74 -17.54 2.69
CA ALA A 141 5.13 -16.55 1.68
C ALA A 141 6.25 -17.09 0.79
N LYS A 142 7.18 -17.89 1.34
CA LYS A 142 8.19 -18.59 0.55
C LYS A 142 7.55 -19.63 -0.38
N ALA A 143 6.69 -20.49 0.16
CA ALA A 143 6.02 -21.51 -0.63
C ALA A 143 5.15 -20.91 -1.75
N LEU A 144 4.50 -19.78 -1.48
CA LEU A 144 3.70 -19.05 -2.47
C LEU A 144 4.59 -18.42 -3.55
N LYS A 145 5.70 -17.77 -3.16
CA LYS A 145 6.65 -17.14 -4.08
C LYS A 145 7.34 -18.16 -5.00
N GLU A 146 7.60 -19.36 -4.48
CA GLU A 146 8.19 -20.48 -5.23
C GLU A 146 7.13 -21.27 -6.02
N GLY A 147 5.85 -20.92 -5.93
CA GLY A 147 4.76 -21.58 -6.66
C GLY A 147 4.43 -22.99 -6.17
N LYS A 148 4.88 -23.38 -4.98
CA LYS A 148 4.61 -24.69 -4.36
C LYS A 148 3.16 -24.82 -3.87
N VAL A 149 2.53 -23.69 -3.57
CA VAL A 149 1.14 -23.61 -3.12
C VAL A 149 0.38 -22.53 -3.87
N ARG A 150 -0.94 -22.69 -3.94
CA ARG A 150 -1.86 -21.66 -4.46
C ARG A 150 -2.92 -21.36 -3.42
N LYS A 151 -3.28 -20.08 -3.26
CA LYS A 151 -4.39 -19.65 -2.42
C LYS A 151 -5.39 -18.84 -3.25
N PRO A 152 -6.68 -19.23 -3.29
CA PRO A 152 -7.69 -18.46 -4.00
C PRO A 152 -7.87 -17.07 -3.37
N THR A 153 -8.22 -16.08 -4.17
CA THR A 153 -8.60 -14.77 -3.69
C THR A 153 -10.03 -14.79 -3.14
N ASN A 154 -10.26 -14.11 -2.02
CA ASN A 154 -11.59 -14.02 -1.41
C ASN A 154 -12.41 -12.83 -1.94
N PHE A 155 -11.74 -11.86 -2.54
CA PHE A 155 -12.34 -10.62 -3.03
C PHE A 155 -11.87 -10.34 -4.45
N ILE A 156 -12.73 -9.68 -5.21
CA ILE A 156 -12.44 -9.18 -6.55
C ILE A 156 -12.68 -7.67 -6.52
N CYS A 157 -11.64 -6.90 -6.84
CA CYS A 157 -11.75 -5.46 -7.09
C CYS A 157 -11.52 -5.21 -8.58
N THR A 158 -12.37 -4.40 -9.21
CA THR A 158 -12.28 -4.09 -10.65
C THR A 158 -12.27 -2.59 -10.96
N ILE A 159 -12.24 -1.74 -9.92
CA ILE A 159 -12.41 -0.29 -10.05
C ILE A 159 -11.13 0.48 -9.70
N SER A 160 -10.21 -0.13 -8.97
CA SER A 160 -8.91 0.45 -8.64
C SER A 160 -7.87 -0.63 -8.36
N ASP A 161 -6.60 -0.29 -8.55
CA ASP A 161 -5.45 -1.12 -8.18
C ASP A 161 -4.33 -0.21 -7.64
N ASP A 162 -3.86 -0.50 -6.42
CA ASP A 162 -2.85 0.26 -5.67
C ASP A 162 -1.55 -0.54 -5.45
N ARG A 163 -1.44 -1.74 -6.02
CA ARG A 163 -0.30 -2.65 -5.80
C ARG A 163 0.89 -2.39 -6.73
N GLY A 164 0.66 -1.66 -7.83
CA GLY A 164 1.69 -1.30 -8.79
C GLY A 164 2.61 -0.18 -8.30
N GLU A 165 3.49 0.31 -9.19
CA GLU A 165 4.31 1.51 -8.91
C GLU A 165 3.44 2.76 -8.74
N GLU A 166 2.28 2.79 -9.41
CA GLU A 166 1.31 3.85 -9.33
C GLU A 166 -0.10 3.28 -9.15
N ALA A 167 -0.93 3.98 -8.36
CA ALA A 167 -2.33 3.64 -8.21
C ALA A 167 -3.14 3.99 -9.47
N THR A 168 -4.17 3.19 -9.74
CA THR A 168 -5.01 3.35 -10.93
C THR A 168 -6.49 3.45 -10.58
N TYR A 169 -7.24 4.24 -11.35
CA TYR A 169 -8.70 4.24 -11.38
C TYR A 169 -9.18 3.55 -12.65
N CYS A 170 -9.72 2.33 -12.50
CA CYS A 170 -10.15 1.48 -13.60
C CYS A 170 -9.07 1.32 -14.69
N GLY A 171 -7.81 1.14 -14.28
CA GLY A 171 -6.66 1.01 -15.17
C GLY A 171 -6.07 2.33 -15.69
N VAL A 172 -6.67 3.48 -15.38
CA VAL A 172 -6.11 4.80 -15.69
C VAL A 172 -5.18 5.22 -14.53
N PRO A 173 -3.88 5.46 -14.78
CA PRO A 173 -2.95 5.93 -13.75
C PRO A 173 -3.35 7.29 -13.17
N ILE A 174 -3.10 7.52 -11.88
CA ILE A 174 -3.44 8.80 -11.23
C ILE A 174 -2.72 9.99 -11.87
N SER A 175 -1.48 9.82 -12.32
CA SER A 175 -0.69 10.78 -13.08
C SER A 175 -1.46 11.26 -14.30
N GLU A 176 -1.98 10.33 -15.10
CA GLU A 176 -2.79 10.65 -16.27
C GLU A 176 -4.06 11.44 -15.90
N VAL A 177 -4.73 11.09 -14.80
CA VAL A 177 -5.93 11.80 -14.31
C VAL A 177 -5.60 13.27 -14.03
N VAL A 178 -4.45 13.55 -13.40
CA VAL A 178 -4.02 14.91 -13.08
C VAL A 178 -3.52 15.65 -14.32
N GLU A 179 -2.65 15.03 -15.11
CA GLU A 179 -2.03 15.65 -16.29
C GLU A 179 -3.04 16.01 -17.38
N LYS A 180 -4.07 15.17 -17.57
CA LYS A 180 -5.14 15.41 -18.54
C LYS A 180 -6.31 16.21 -17.95
N GLY A 181 -6.20 16.68 -16.71
CA GLY A 181 -7.18 17.57 -16.08
C GLY A 181 -8.57 16.95 -15.89
N TYR A 182 -8.64 15.67 -15.51
CA TYR A 182 -9.91 14.98 -15.32
C TYR A 182 -10.68 15.62 -14.16
N SER A 183 -11.98 15.86 -14.37
CA SER A 183 -12.88 16.39 -13.35
C SER A 183 -13.24 15.34 -12.30
N ILE A 184 -13.89 15.77 -11.21
CA ILE A 184 -14.45 14.83 -10.22
C ILE A 184 -15.47 13.92 -10.90
N ALA A 185 -16.28 14.43 -11.82
CA ALA A 185 -17.21 13.63 -12.61
C ALA A 185 -16.53 12.57 -13.48
N ASP A 186 -15.37 12.87 -14.09
CA ASP A 186 -14.60 11.88 -14.86
C ASP A 186 -14.10 10.74 -13.96
N VAL A 187 -13.61 11.06 -12.76
CA VAL A 187 -13.19 10.06 -11.77
C VAL A 187 -14.38 9.21 -11.31
N ILE A 188 -15.55 9.82 -11.08
CA ILE A 188 -16.80 9.09 -10.81
C ILE A 188 -17.13 8.14 -11.98
N GLY A 189 -16.99 8.61 -13.23
CA GLY A 189 -17.16 7.80 -14.44
C GLY A 189 -16.29 6.55 -14.44
N LEU A 190 -15.00 6.71 -14.13
CA LEU A 190 -14.05 5.59 -14.04
C LEU A 190 -14.40 4.62 -12.90
N LEU A 191 -14.66 5.13 -11.69
CA LEU A 191 -14.86 4.28 -10.51
C LEU A 191 -16.23 3.60 -10.48
N TRP A 192 -17.29 4.27 -10.92
CA TRP A 192 -18.65 3.72 -10.84
C TRP A 192 -19.04 2.98 -12.12
N PHE A 193 -18.64 3.51 -13.28
CA PHE A 193 -19.09 3.01 -14.59
C PHE A 193 -17.97 2.36 -15.41
N LYS A 194 -16.72 2.40 -14.92
CA LYS A 194 -15.54 1.85 -15.62
C LYS A 194 -15.34 2.46 -17.01
N LYS A 195 -15.72 3.72 -17.16
CA LYS A 195 -15.68 4.44 -18.44
C LYS A 195 -15.31 5.90 -18.25
N LYS A 196 -14.49 6.41 -19.16
CA LYS A 196 -14.37 7.85 -19.36
C LYS A 196 -15.60 8.34 -20.13
N PHE A 197 -16.32 9.29 -19.56
CA PHE A 197 -17.49 9.85 -20.21
C PHE A 197 -17.10 10.90 -21.26
N PRO A 198 -17.98 11.15 -22.24
CA PRO A 198 -17.88 12.36 -23.06
C PRO A 198 -17.95 13.61 -22.18
N GLU A 199 -17.28 14.67 -22.60
CA GLU A 199 -17.16 15.91 -21.82
C GLU A 199 -18.52 16.49 -21.39
N TRP A 200 -19.54 16.45 -22.26
CA TRP A 200 -20.89 16.92 -21.94
C TRP A 200 -21.52 16.14 -20.77
N ALA A 201 -21.23 14.85 -20.64
CA ALA A 201 -21.79 14.01 -19.59
C ALA A 201 -21.07 14.27 -18.26
N SER A 202 -19.74 14.39 -18.28
CA SER A 202 -18.96 14.76 -17.09
C SER A 202 -19.38 16.14 -16.57
N ASN A 203 -19.50 17.13 -17.47
CA ASN A 203 -19.97 18.47 -17.13
C ASN A 203 -21.41 18.49 -16.58
N PHE A 204 -22.30 17.63 -17.10
CA PHE A 204 -23.64 17.48 -16.56
C PHE A 204 -23.62 16.90 -15.13
N ILE A 205 -22.82 15.86 -14.88
CA ILE A 205 -22.66 15.28 -13.54
C ILE A 205 -22.11 16.32 -12.55
N ASP A 206 -21.09 17.09 -12.94
CA ASP A 206 -20.56 18.19 -12.14
C ASP A 206 -21.64 19.25 -11.84
N MET A 207 -22.49 19.57 -12.82
CA MET A 207 -23.63 20.47 -12.62
C MET A 207 -24.63 19.88 -11.63
N VAL A 208 -24.96 18.59 -11.74
CA VAL A 208 -25.86 17.89 -10.81
C VAL A 208 -25.31 17.98 -9.38
N ILE A 209 -24.03 17.66 -9.17
CA ILE A 209 -23.37 17.74 -7.85
C ILE A 209 -23.52 19.14 -7.24
N ARG A 210 -23.31 20.20 -8.04
CA ARG A 210 -23.46 21.59 -7.57
C ARG A 210 -24.90 21.94 -7.22
N VAL A 211 -25.86 21.45 -8.01
CA VAL A 211 -27.29 21.73 -7.84
C VAL A 211 -27.86 21.06 -6.59
N VAL A 212 -27.38 19.87 -6.24
CA VAL A 212 -27.88 19.08 -5.09
C VAL A 212 -27.04 19.24 -3.82
N ALA A 213 -26.02 20.11 -3.84
CA ALA A 213 -25.05 20.27 -2.76
C ALA A 213 -25.70 20.54 -1.39
N ASP A 214 -26.73 21.39 -1.34
CA ASP A 214 -27.56 21.59 -0.13
C ASP A 214 -28.95 22.14 -0.49
N HIS A 215 -29.94 21.87 0.37
CA HIS A 215 -31.30 22.45 0.28
C HIS A 215 -31.77 23.06 1.61
N GLY A 216 -30.81 23.44 2.45
CA GLY A 216 -31.04 24.09 3.72
C GLY A 216 -31.34 23.14 4.88
N PRO A 217 -31.36 23.66 6.12
CA PRO A 217 -31.25 22.86 7.34
C PRO A 217 -32.56 22.21 7.81
N ALA A 218 -33.63 22.30 7.01
CA ALA A 218 -34.97 21.83 7.33
C ALA A 218 -35.28 20.45 6.73
N VAL A 219 -34.47 19.99 5.78
CA VAL A 219 -34.62 18.64 5.20
C VAL A 219 -34.12 17.57 6.16
N SER A 220 -34.65 16.35 6.05
CA SER A 220 -34.40 15.25 7.01
C SER A 220 -32.91 15.01 7.28
N GLY A 221 -32.09 14.91 6.23
CA GLY A 221 -30.65 14.66 6.37
C GLY A 221 -29.93 15.80 7.08
N ALA A 222 -30.13 17.04 6.64
CA ALA A 222 -29.49 18.21 7.25
C ALA A 222 -29.93 18.43 8.70
N HIS A 223 -31.21 18.17 9.01
CA HIS A 223 -31.72 18.25 10.38
C HIS A 223 -31.03 17.23 11.29
N ASN A 224 -30.96 15.96 10.87
CA ASN A 224 -30.31 14.91 11.65
C ASN A 224 -28.81 15.20 11.87
N THR A 225 -28.08 15.55 10.81
CA THR A 225 -26.65 15.93 10.93
C THR A 225 -26.46 17.06 11.93
N LYS A 226 -27.31 18.09 11.87
CA LYS A 226 -27.25 19.24 12.77
C LYS A 226 -27.55 18.85 14.23
N VAL A 227 -28.57 18.03 14.47
CA VAL A 227 -28.92 17.57 15.83
C VAL A 227 -27.76 16.75 16.41
N THR A 228 -27.21 15.82 15.63
CA THR A 228 -26.09 14.97 16.06
C THR A 228 -24.82 15.78 16.34
N ALA A 229 -24.49 16.76 15.49
CA ALA A 229 -23.36 17.66 15.73
C ALA A 229 -23.58 18.49 17.01
N ARG A 230 -24.79 19.00 17.24
CA ARG A 230 -25.15 19.72 18.47
C ARG A 230 -25.14 18.84 19.72
N ALA A 231 -25.25 17.52 19.56
CA ALA A 231 -25.07 16.56 20.64
C ALA A 231 -23.58 16.28 20.95
N GLY A 232 -22.64 17.04 20.37
CA GLY A 232 -21.21 16.92 20.63
C GLY A 232 -20.54 15.73 19.94
N LYS A 233 -21.16 15.19 18.89
CA LYS A 233 -20.59 14.09 18.10
C LYS A 233 -19.61 14.61 17.06
N ASP A 234 -18.69 13.74 16.65
CA ASP A 234 -17.71 14.02 15.61
C ASP A 234 -18.35 14.18 14.23
N LEU A 235 -17.53 14.62 13.26
CA LEU A 235 -17.95 14.87 11.88
C LEU A 235 -18.53 13.62 11.21
N MET A 236 -17.87 12.46 11.34
CA MET A 236 -18.29 11.22 10.68
C MET A 236 -19.61 10.74 11.25
N SER A 237 -19.74 10.69 12.58
CA SER A 237 -21.01 10.37 13.25
C SER A 237 -22.13 11.30 12.78
N SER A 238 -21.88 12.61 12.75
CA SER A 238 -22.89 13.60 12.34
C SER A 238 -23.33 13.40 10.90
N ILE A 239 -22.38 13.27 9.96
CA ILE A 239 -22.68 13.05 8.54
C ILE A 239 -23.47 11.75 8.33
N VAL A 240 -23.07 10.65 8.96
CA VAL A 240 -23.73 9.34 8.81
C VAL A 240 -25.19 9.42 9.26
N THR A 241 -25.51 10.13 10.34
CA THR A 241 -26.92 10.28 10.76
C THR A 241 -27.79 11.01 9.74
N GLY A 242 -27.21 11.93 8.97
CA GLY A 242 -27.89 12.58 7.85
C GLY A 242 -28.04 11.64 6.64
N ILE A 243 -26.96 10.97 6.25
CA ILE A 243 -26.95 10.03 5.11
C ILE A 243 -27.95 8.90 5.31
N LEU A 244 -28.08 8.36 6.53
CA LEU A 244 -29.03 7.30 6.86
C LEU A 244 -30.51 7.71 6.69
N THR A 245 -30.81 8.99 6.50
CA THR A 245 -32.17 9.43 6.16
C THR A 245 -32.46 9.35 4.66
N ILE A 246 -31.43 9.23 3.83
CA ILE A 246 -31.56 9.16 2.36
C ILE A 246 -32.19 7.82 2.00
N GLY A 247 -33.29 7.88 1.26
CA GLY A 247 -34.11 6.73 0.91
C GLY A 247 -35.40 7.14 0.20
N PRO A 248 -36.46 6.34 0.22
CA PRO A 248 -37.62 6.53 -0.66
C PRO A 248 -38.39 7.85 -0.42
N ARG A 249 -38.33 8.43 0.78
CA ARG A 249 -39.02 9.69 1.12
C ARG A 249 -38.13 10.93 1.08
N PHE A 250 -36.81 10.76 1.11
CA PHE A 250 -35.84 11.84 1.11
C PHE A 250 -34.67 11.46 0.19
N GLY A 251 -34.53 12.13 -0.95
CA GLY A 251 -33.52 11.84 -1.97
C GLY A 251 -33.90 10.78 -3.00
N GLY A 252 -34.82 9.84 -2.69
CA GLY A 252 -35.23 8.77 -3.61
C GLY A 252 -36.09 9.19 -4.81
N ALA A 253 -36.48 10.47 -4.92
CA ALA A 253 -37.32 10.94 -6.02
C ALA A 253 -36.59 10.94 -7.37
N ILE A 254 -35.25 11.08 -7.38
CA ILE A 254 -34.42 11.03 -8.60
C ILE A 254 -34.52 9.64 -9.25
N ASP A 255 -34.19 8.59 -8.49
CA ASP A 255 -34.28 7.20 -8.96
C ASP A 255 -35.73 6.81 -9.32
N GLY A 256 -36.70 7.24 -8.50
CA GLY A 256 -38.11 7.04 -8.78
C GLY A 256 -38.54 7.66 -10.12
N ALA A 257 -38.14 8.90 -10.39
CA ALA A 257 -38.46 9.58 -11.64
C ALA A 257 -37.84 8.84 -12.83
N ALA A 258 -36.53 8.63 -12.80
CA ALA A 258 -35.79 7.90 -13.84
C ALA A 258 -36.46 6.55 -14.17
N LYS A 259 -36.82 5.78 -13.14
CA LYS A 259 -37.48 4.49 -13.27
C LYS A 259 -38.85 4.58 -13.96
N TYR A 260 -39.75 5.43 -13.48
CA TYR A 260 -41.14 5.45 -13.98
C TYR A 260 -41.23 6.11 -15.36
N PHE A 261 -40.50 7.21 -15.61
CA PHE A 261 -40.48 7.82 -16.94
C PHE A 261 -39.88 6.86 -17.97
N LYS A 262 -38.75 6.21 -17.66
CA LYS A 262 -38.12 5.24 -18.57
C LYS A 262 -39.07 4.07 -18.86
N MET A 263 -39.67 3.48 -17.82
CA MET A 263 -40.59 2.36 -17.96
C MET A 263 -41.79 2.70 -18.85
N ALA A 264 -42.37 3.90 -18.67
CA ALA A 264 -43.51 4.34 -19.47
C ALA A 264 -43.12 4.55 -20.93
N LYS A 265 -41.97 5.19 -21.18
CA LYS A 265 -41.45 5.43 -22.53
C LYS A 265 -41.12 4.12 -23.26
N GLU A 266 -40.48 3.17 -22.58
CA GLU A 266 -40.13 1.86 -23.14
C GLU A 266 -41.37 1.00 -23.43
N LYS A 267 -42.44 1.15 -22.64
CA LYS A 267 -43.74 0.50 -22.89
C LYS A 267 -44.59 1.21 -23.94
N GLY A 268 -44.14 2.34 -24.47
CA GLY A 268 -44.91 3.14 -25.44
C GLY A 268 -46.15 3.79 -24.84
N MET A 269 -46.20 3.99 -23.52
CA MET A 269 -47.33 4.63 -22.85
C MET A 269 -47.41 6.11 -23.25
N ASP A 270 -48.60 6.58 -23.63
CA ASP A 270 -48.86 8.00 -23.77
C ASP A 270 -48.76 8.72 -22.40
N PRO A 271 -48.39 10.02 -22.33
CA PRO A 271 -48.32 10.75 -21.07
C PRO A 271 -49.57 10.66 -20.18
N TYR A 272 -50.78 10.59 -20.75
CA TYR A 272 -52.02 10.41 -19.98
C TYR A 272 -52.08 9.02 -19.33
N GLU A 273 -51.64 7.98 -20.05
CA GLU A 273 -51.61 6.60 -19.55
C GLU A 273 -50.64 6.47 -18.37
N LEU A 274 -49.49 7.14 -18.40
CA LEU A 274 -48.59 7.19 -17.25
C LEU A 274 -49.27 7.86 -16.05
N VAL A 275 -49.95 8.99 -16.24
CA VAL A 275 -50.63 9.68 -15.14
C VAL A 275 -51.72 8.79 -14.52
N ASP A 276 -52.47 8.07 -15.33
CA ASP A 276 -53.51 7.14 -14.85
C ASP A 276 -52.91 5.88 -14.21
N TYR A 277 -51.82 5.35 -14.76
CA TYR A 277 -51.09 4.24 -14.16
C TYR A 277 -50.59 4.59 -12.76
N MET A 278 -49.96 5.76 -12.60
CA MET A 278 -49.45 6.20 -11.30
C MET A 278 -50.56 6.44 -10.28
N LYS A 279 -51.71 6.95 -10.74
CA LYS A 279 -52.88 7.19 -9.88
C LYS A 279 -53.58 5.90 -9.46
N ASN A 280 -53.83 4.99 -10.40
CA ASN A 280 -54.73 3.85 -10.20
C ASN A 280 -53.99 2.56 -9.81
N VAL A 281 -52.77 2.37 -10.32
CA VAL A 281 -51.96 1.16 -10.10
C VAL A 281 -50.98 1.38 -8.96
N GLU A 282 -50.02 2.29 -9.13
CA GLU A 282 -48.97 2.54 -8.11
C GLU A 282 -49.52 3.27 -6.88
N LYS A 283 -50.59 4.06 -7.06
CA LYS A 283 -51.25 4.85 -6.02
C LYS A 283 -50.30 5.78 -5.26
N ILE A 284 -49.30 6.29 -5.98
CA ILE A 284 -48.36 7.29 -5.48
C ILE A 284 -48.32 8.49 -6.44
N PRO A 285 -48.00 9.70 -5.95
CA PRO A 285 -47.69 10.82 -6.83
C PRO A 285 -46.54 10.45 -7.76
N ILE A 286 -46.56 10.96 -9.00
CA ILE A 286 -45.50 10.74 -9.98
C ILE A 286 -44.19 11.32 -9.40
N PRO A 287 -43.17 10.49 -9.10
CA PRO A 287 -41.89 11.00 -8.64
C PRO A 287 -41.29 11.96 -9.67
N GLY A 288 -40.71 13.07 -9.21
CA GLY A 288 -40.19 14.10 -10.10
C GLY A 288 -41.22 15.15 -10.55
N ILE A 289 -42.52 14.97 -10.25
CA ILE A 289 -43.57 15.96 -10.55
C ILE A 289 -44.07 16.62 -9.28
N GLY A 290 -44.17 17.94 -9.31
CA GLY A 290 -44.75 18.76 -8.26
C GLY A 290 -43.73 19.59 -7.50
N HIS A 291 -44.14 20.82 -7.19
CA HIS A 291 -43.38 21.75 -6.37
C HIS A 291 -44.30 22.48 -5.38
N ARG A 292 -43.79 22.83 -4.20
CA ARG A 292 -44.56 23.55 -3.16
C ARG A 292 -44.91 25.00 -3.54
N ILE A 293 -43.92 25.76 -4.05
CA ILE A 293 -44.03 27.19 -4.36
C ILE A 293 -43.97 27.50 -5.86
N LYS A 294 -43.02 26.91 -6.59
CA LYS A 294 -42.81 27.09 -8.02
C LYS A 294 -43.96 26.54 -8.86
N SER A 295 -44.15 27.14 -10.02
CA SER A 295 -45.23 26.85 -10.98
C SER A 295 -44.78 27.19 -12.39
N ILE A 296 -45.64 26.98 -13.39
CA ILE A 296 -45.36 27.38 -14.78
C ILE A 296 -44.97 28.87 -14.89
N LYS A 297 -45.64 29.74 -14.12
CA LYS A 297 -45.39 31.20 -14.15
C LYS A 297 -44.16 31.63 -13.34
N ASN A 298 -43.69 30.77 -12.43
CA ASN A 298 -42.53 31.00 -11.58
C ASN A 298 -41.67 29.72 -11.55
N PRO A 299 -40.87 29.48 -12.61
CA PRO A 299 -40.13 28.24 -12.77
C PRO A 299 -39.00 28.08 -11.73
N ASP A 300 -38.62 26.84 -11.46
CA ASP A 300 -37.43 26.52 -10.67
C ASP A 300 -36.18 26.72 -11.54
N LYS A 301 -35.30 27.64 -11.13
CA LYS A 301 -34.08 27.98 -11.87
C LYS A 301 -33.13 26.78 -12.02
N ARG A 302 -33.10 25.87 -11.05
CA ARG A 302 -32.25 24.66 -11.11
C ARG A 302 -32.70 23.74 -12.24
N VAL A 303 -34.02 23.59 -12.36
CA VAL A 303 -34.67 22.81 -13.42
C VAL A 303 -34.40 23.44 -14.79
N GLU A 304 -34.53 24.76 -14.92
CA GLU A 304 -34.21 25.46 -16.18
C GLU A 304 -32.75 25.27 -16.60
N LEU A 305 -31.80 25.38 -15.67
CA LEU A 305 -30.37 25.19 -15.95
C LEU A 305 -30.07 23.78 -16.47
N LEU A 306 -30.59 22.75 -15.79
CA LEU A 306 -30.41 21.35 -16.18
C LEU A 306 -31.04 21.06 -17.56
N LYS A 307 -32.29 21.51 -17.78
CA LYS A 307 -33.00 21.31 -19.05
C LYS A 307 -32.27 21.99 -20.21
N ASN A 308 -31.86 23.25 -20.03
CA ASN A 308 -31.16 24.00 -21.07
C ASN A 308 -29.81 23.36 -21.39
N TYR A 309 -29.08 22.91 -20.36
CA TYR A 309 -27.82 22.19 -20.59
C TYR A 309 -28.04 20.91 -21.40
N ALA A 310 -29.00 20.07 -20.99
CA ALA A 310 -29.31 18.82 -21.69
C ALA A 310 -29.72 19.08 -23.15
N LYS A 311 -30.63 20.02 -23.39
CA LYS A 311 -31.11 20.35 -24.75
C LYS A 311 -30.02 20.87 -25.69
N ASN A 312 -29.01 21.56 -25.15
CA ASN A 312 -27.95 22.16 -25.96
C ASN A 312 -26.76 21.21 -26.19
N ASN A 313 -26.53 20.23 -25.32
CA ASN A 313 -25.30 19.44 -25.33
C ASN A 313 -25.51 17.93 -25.49
N PHE A 314 -26.69 17.39 -25.15
CA PHE A 314 -26.91 15.95 -25.23
C PHE A 314 -27.20 15.54 -26.67
N PRO A 315 -26.68 14.39 -27.14
CA PRO A 315 -27.01 13.87 -28.47
C PRO A 315 -28.49 13.56 -28.67
N SER A 316 -29.18 13.16 -27.60
CA SER A 316 -30.63 12.91 -27.57
C SER A 316 -31.17 13.23 -26.17
N THR A 317 -32.43 13.70 -26.14
CA THR A 317 -33.15 14.04 -24.91
C THR A 317 -34.55 13.41 -24.89
N ASP A 318 -34.75 12.29 -25.60
CA ASP A 318 -36.06 11.70 -25.87
C ASP A 318 -36.89 11.40 -24.61
N LEU A 319 -36.21 11.02 -23.52
CA LEU A 319 -36.86 10.76 -22.23
C LEU A 319 -37.25 12.05 -21.52
N LEU A 320 -36.41 13.09 -21.60
CA LEU A 320 -36.73 14.42 -21.09
C LEU A 320 -37.91 15.03 -21.87
N ASP A 321 -37.96 14.83 -23.19
CA ASP A 321 -39.10 15.26 -24.02
C ASP A 321 -40.39 14.59 -23.60
N TYR A 322 -40.34 13.29 -23.35
CA TYR A 322 -41.48 12.56 -22.80
C TYR A 322 -41.92 13.10 -21.43
N ALA A 323 -40.96 13.36 -20.53
CA ALA A 323 -41.25 13.93 -19.21
C ALA A 323 -41.87 15.34 -19.30
N LEU A 324 -41.46 16.16 -20.28
CA LEU A 324 -42.05 17.48 -20.55
C LEU A 324 -43.48 17.38 -21.09
N GLU A 325 -43.80 16.36 -21.90
CA GLU A 325 -45.19 16.12 -22.31
C GLU A 325 -46.06 15.68 -21.11
N VAL A 326 -45.51 14.85 -20.21
CA VAL A 326 -46.19 14.51 -18.94
C VAL A 326 -46.39 15.74 -18.07
N GLU A 327 -45.41 16.64 -17.99
CA GLU A 327 -45.52 17.93 -17.28
C GLU A 327 -46.70 18.77 -17.81
N LYS A 328 -46.93 18.82 -19.13
CA LYS A 328 -48.09 19.52 -19.71
C LYS A 328 -49.41 18.91 -19.23
N VAL A 329 -49.51 17.58 -19.20
CA VAL A 329 -50.69 16.88 -18.70
C VAL A 329 -50.93 17.19 -17.23
N THR A 330 -49.90 17.15 -16.38
CA THR A 330 -50.05 17.36 -14.94
C THR A 330 -50.32 18.83 -14.59
N THR A 331 -49.68 19.75 -15.29
CA THR A 331 -49.87 21.19 -15.07
C THR A 331 -51.24 21.69 -15.53
N SER A 332 -51.87 21.04 -16.52
CA SER A 332 -53.27 21.29 -16.88
C SER A 332 -54.25 21.03 -15.74
N LYS A 333 -53.90 20.11 -14.82
CA LYS A 333 -54.68 19.80 -13.62
C LYS A 333 -54.40 20.78 -12.49
N LYS A 334 -53.13 21.19 -12.31
CA LYS A 334 -52.74 22.18 -11.30
C LYS A 334 -51.40 22.83 -11.65
N GLU A 335 -51.33 24.17 -11.63
CA GLU A 335 -50.17 24.94 -12.12
C GLU A 335 -48.83 24.64 -11.42
N ASN A 336 -48.84 24.07 -10.20
CA ASN A 336 -47.63 23.73 -9.44
C ASN A 336 -47.16 22.28 -9.63
N LEU A 337 -47.84 21.49 -10.47
CA LEU A 337 -47.43 20.12 -10.85
C LEU A 337 -46.42 20.13 -12.00
N ILE A 338 -45.37 20.94 -11.84
CA ILE A 338 -44.25 21.08 -12.76
C ILE A 338 -43.22 19.96 -12.56
N LEU A 339 -42.37 19.71 -13.56
CA LEU A 339 -41.18 18.87 -13.42
C LEU A 339 -40.23 19.53 -12.42
N ASN A 340 -39.91 18.82 -11.34
CA ASN A 340 -39.02 19.32 -10.30
C ASN A 340 -37.57 18.95 -10.58
N VAL A 341 -36.66 19.40 -9.71
CA VAL A 341 -35.22 19.17 -9.87
C VAL A 341 -34.88 17.69 -9.85
N ASP A 342 -35.50 16.91 -8.98
CA ASP A 342 -35.24 15.48 -8.84
C ASP A 342 -35.63 14.74 -10.13
N GLY A 343 -36.79 15.07 -10.71
CA GLY A 343 -37.26 14.51 -11.98
C GLY A 343 -36.56 15.06 -13.22
N SER A 344 -35.83 16.16 -13.10
CA SER A 344 -35.00 16.67 -14.20
C SER A 344 -33.61 16.05 -14.21
N ILE A 345 -33.13 15.57 -13.06
CA ILE A 345 -31.85 14.86 -12.91
C ILE A 345 -32.01 13.39 -13.32
N GLY A 346 -33.09 12.74 -12.89
CA GLY A 346 -33.40 11.35 -13.20
C GLY A 346 -33.94 11.16 -14.61
#